data_AF-A0A1J4JN04-F1
#
_entry.id   AF-A0A1J4JN04-F1
#
_cell.length_a   1.000
_cell.length_b   1.000
_cell.length_c   1.000
_cell.angle_alpha   90.00
_cell.angle_beta   90.00
_cell.angle_gamma   90.00
#
_symmetry.space_group_name_H-M   'P 1'
#
loop_
_entity.id
_entity.type
_entity.pdbx_description
1 polymer ?
#
loop_
_entity_poly.entity_id
_entity_poly.type
_entity_poly.pdbx_seq_one_letter_code
_entity_poly.pdbx_strand_id
1 'polypeptide(L)'
;MKSRGNKMSIAVYLPSRYVVKLNVSPNSQICELCNIVPYKNISFIFNGQLLCDKKTFKYYKIRKDDSVVILRDHQAKSEVQKWIGITQDLELFNDRMQMMLKSGNAREAARVRDIALTKIERKPRFFRKLCSSYKPKIVETESTAINIDFFPLEEPACDPLPTFFDYDTDFQQVPKMTNNEPIIAVDSVEPFLKP
;
A
#
# COMPACT_ATOMS: atom_id res chain seq x y z
N MET A 1 -17.43 13.46 -30.49
CA MET A 1 -16.01 13.10 -30.74
C MET A 1 -15.20 13.39 -29.47
N LYS A 2 -14.82 12.36 -28.69
CA LYS A 2 -13.95 12.56 -27.51
C LYS A 2 -12.52 12.76 -28.01
N SER A 3 -12.06 14.02 -28.01
CA SER A 3 -10.65 14.36 -28.18
C SER A 3 -9.83 13.49 -27.22
N ARG A 4 -8.93 12.67 -27.77
CA ARG A 4 -7.92 11.95 -26.99
C ARG A 4 -6.93 13.00 -26.48
N GLY A 5 -7.30 13.69 -25.42
CA GLY A 5 -6.39 14.63 -24.75
C GLY A 5 -5.11 13.91 -24.37
N ASN A 6 -3.97 14.59 -24.49
CA ASN A 6 -2.67 14.08 -24.06
C ASN A 6 -2.72 13.72 -22.58
N LYS A 7 -2.88 12.43 -22.28
CA LYS A 7 -2.81 11.89 -20.92
C LYS A 7 -1.36 11.58 -20.57
N MET A 8 -0.98 11.85 -19.33
CA MET A 8 0.30 11.47 -18.76
C MET A 8 0.09 10.45 -17.65
N SER A 9 0.97 9.47 -17.55
CA SER A 9 0.99 8.53 -16.44
C SER A 9 1.72 9.15 -15.26
N ILE A 10 1.13 9.11 -14.07
CA ILE A 10 1.76 9.50 -12.81
C ILE A 10 1.65 8.33 -11.83
N ALA A 11 2.62 8.20 -10.92
CA ALA A 11 2.54 7.27 -9.81
C ALA A 11 1.95 8.00 -8.60
N VAL A 12 0.96 7.39 -7.96
CA VAL A 12 0.30 7.91 -6.78
C VAL A 12 0.58 6.97 -5.62
N TYR A 13 1.27 7.49 -4.62
CA TYR A 13 1.69 6.71 -3.48
C TYR A 13 0.87 7.06 -2.24
N LEU A 14 0.21 6.06 -1.68
CA LEU A 14 -0.43 6.14 -0.38
C LEU A 14 0.43 5.37 0.64
N PRO A 15 1.05 6.06 1.62
CA PRO A 15 1.87 5.41 2.63
C PRO A 15 1.12 4.28 3.33
N SER A 16 1.82 3.15 3.51
CA SER A 16 1.33 1.97 4.22
C SER A 16 0.15 1.23 3.57
N ARG A 17 -0.14 1.51 2.29
CA ARG A 17 -1.29 0.94 1.59
C ARG A 17 -0.95 0.45 0.20
N TYR A 18 -0.64 1.34 -0.74
CA TYR A 18 -0.41 0.96 -2.14
C TYR A 18 0.27 2.08 -2.93
N VAL A 19 0.89 1.72 -4.05
CA VAL A 19 1.25 2.63 -5.14
C VAL A 19 0.37 2.29 -6.34
N VAL A 20 -0.29 3.28 -6.93
CA VAL A 20 -1.15 3.11 -8.12
C VAL A 20 -0.65 4.01 -9.23
N LYS A 21 -0.61 3.48 -10.45
CA LYS A 21 -0.32 4.27 -11.65
C LYS A 21 -1.63 4.85 -12.18
N LEU A 22 -1.67 6.15 -12.43
CA LEU A 22 -2.87 6.85 -12.90
C LEU A 22 -2.57 7.63 -14.18
N ASN A 23 -3.52 7.63 -15.11
CA ASN A 23 -3.44 8.40 -16.34
C ASN A 23 -4.27 9.68 -16.22
N VAL A 24 -3.60 10.81 -16.01
CA VAL A 24 -4.22 12.12 -15.77
C VAL A 24 -3.95 13.09 -16.93
N SER A 25 -4.80 14.11 -17.06
CA SER A 25 -4.54 15.22 -18.00
C SER A 25 -3.60 16.23 -17.33
N PRO A 26 -2.61 16.81 -18.02
CA PRO A 26 -1.77 17.85 -17.43
C PRO A 26 -2.58 19.11 -17.04
N ASN A 27 -3.70 19.35 -17.71
CA ASN A 27 -4.55 20.50 -17.45
C ASN A 27 -5.67 20.22 -16.44
N SER A 28 -5.83 18.97 -15.97
CA SER A 28 -6.81 18.70 -14.92
C SER A 28 -6.38 19.27 -13.57
N GLN A 29 -7.36 19.50 -12.72
CA GLN A 29 -7.14 19.94 -11.35
C GLN A 29 -6.76 18.76 -10.46
N ILE A 30 -6.04 19.05 -9.37
CA ILE A 30 -5.61 18.02 -8.41
C ILE A 30 -6.82 17.38 -7.69
N CYS A 31 -7.90 18.15 -7.50
CA CYS A 31 -9.14 17.63 -6.92
C CYS A 31 -9.74 16.44 -7.69
N GLU A 32 -9.41 16.27 -8.98
CA GLU A 32 -9.88 15.10 -9.74
C GLU A 32 -9.31 13.78 -9.21
N LEU A 33 -8.16 13.81 -8.52
CA LEU A 33 -7.61 12.62 -7.85
C LEU A 33 -8.48 12.14 -6.69
N CYS A 34 -9.24 13.04 -6.06
CA CYS A 34 -10.16 12.68 -4.98
C CYS A 34 -11.30 11.78 -5.46
N ASN A 35 -11.63 11.81 -6.76
CA ASN A 35 -12.65 10.92 -7.33
C ASN A 35 -12.14 9.48 -7.50
N ILE A 36 -10.83 9.31 -7.65
CA ILE A 36 -10.17 8.01 -7.88
C ILE A 36 -9.86 7.34 -6.54
N VAL A 37 -9.55 8.14 -5.52
CA VAL A 37 -9.09 7.67 -4.22
C VAL A 37 -10.25 7.75 -3.21
N PRO A 38 -10.72 6.62 -2.65
CA PRO A 38 -11.94 6.57 -1.83
C PRO A 38 -11.71 7.04 -0.38
N TYR A 39 -11.01 8.16 -0.18
CA TYR A 39 -10.78 8.74 1.15
C TYR A 39 -11.34 10.17 1.23
N LYS A 40 -11.95 10.48 2.37
CA LYS A 40 -12.35 11.85 2.71
C LYS A 40 -11.16 12.56 3.34
N ASN A 41 -11.02 13.86 3.05
CA ASN A 41 -9.96 14.74 3.53
C ASN A 41 -8.55 14.19 3.21
N ILE A 42 -8.09 14.52 2.01
CA ILE A 42 -6.81 14.08 1.48
C ILE A 42 -5.92 15.31 1.29
N SER A 43 -4.65 15.17 1.66
CA SER A 43 -3.59 16.12 1.35
C SER A 43 -2.64 15.50 0.32
N PHE A 44 -2.26 16.27 -0.69
CA PHE A 44 -1.32 15.82 -1.73
C PHE A 44 0.02 16.52 -1.55
N ILE A 45 1.12 15.76 -1.66
CA ILE A 45 2.49 16.29 -1.56
C ILE A 45 3.26 15.93 -2.81
N PHE A 46 3.96 16.91 -3.37
CA PHE A 46 4.87 16.74 -4.50
C PHE A 46 6.02 17.74 -4.41
N ASN A 47 7.24 17.28 -4.70
CA ASN A 47 8.46 18.10 -4.71
C ASN A 47 8.65 18.94 -3.41
N GLY A 48 8.41 18.32 -2.26
CA GLY A 48 8.52 18.98 -0.95
C GLY A 48 7.45 20.03 -0.66
N GLN A 49 6.35 20.08 -1.42
CA GLN A 49 5.28 21.07 -1.24
C GLN A 49 3.92 20.41 -1.12
N LEU A 50 3.06 21.01 -0.29
CA LEU A 50 1.64 20.67 -0.23
C LEU A 50 0.93 21.25 -1.45
N LEU A 51 0.19 20.41 -2.15
CA LEU A 51 -0.54 20.81 -3.34
C LEU A 51 -1.92 21.38 -2.97
N CYS A 52 -2.38 22.31 -3.80
CA CYS A 52 -3.69 22.93 -3.68
C CYS A 52 -4.65 22.32 -4.69
N ASP A 53 -5.83 21.90 -4.22
CA ASP A 53 -6.87 21.23 -5.01
C ASP A 53 -7.31 22.00 -6.25
N LYS A 54 -7.29 23.34 -6.19
CA LYS A 54 -7.75 24.23 -7.27
C LYS A 54 -6.71 24.42 -8.38
N LYS A 55 -5.47 23.98 -8.16
CA LYS A 55 -4.37 24.13 -9.12
C LYS A 55 -4.26 22.89 -10.00
N THR A 56 -3.64 23.03 -11.16
CA THR A 56 -3.51 21.96 -12.16
C THR A 56 -2.17 21.24 -12.05
N PHE A 57 -2.08 20.03 -12.58
CA PHE A 57 -0.81 19.28 -12.62
C PHE A 57 0.30 20.04 -13.35
N LYS A 58 -0.05 20.73 -14.44
CA LYS A 58 0.87 21.57 -15.23
C LYS A 58 1.42 22.75 -14.42
N TYR A 59 0.64 23.32 -13.50
CA TYR A 59 1.10 24.41 -12.63
C TYR A 59 2.28 23.97 -11.74
N TYR A 60 2.21 22.75 -11.22
CA TYR A 60 3.27 22.15 -10.41
C TYR A 60 4.40 21.51 -11.21
N LYS A 61 4.35 21.60 -12.56
CA LYS A 61 5.33 20.98 -13.47
C LYS A 61 5.46 19.46 -13.29
N ILE A 62 4.38 18.79 -12.89
CA ILE A 62 4.33 17.33 -12.81
C ILE A 62 4.43 16.77 -14.23
N ARG A 63 5.42 15.90 -14.46
CA ARG A 63 5.71 15.24 -15.73
C ARG A 63 5.23 13.80 -15.72
N LYS A 64 5.39 13.15 -16.86
CA LYS A 64 5.14 11.72 -16.99
C LYS A 64 6.11 10.95 -16.09
N ASP A 65 5.57 9.93 -15.41
CA ASP A 65 6.25 9.00 -14.51
C ASP A 65 6.75 9.61 -13.19
N ASP A 66 6.32 10.84 -12.88
CA ASP A 66 6.49 11.47 -11.58
C ASP A 66 5.57 10.84 -10.52
N SER A 67 6.02 10.91 -9.26
CA SER A 67 5.35 10.32 -8.12
C SER A 67 4.77 11.39 -7.18
N VAL A 68 3.49 11.25 -6.83
CA VAL A 68 2.77 12.13 -5.91
C VAL A 68 2.39 11.35 -4.66
N VAL A 69 2.63 11.94 -3.47
CA VAL A 69 2.28 11.32 -2.19
C VAL A 69 0.90 11.79 -1.75
N ILE A 70 0.07 10.85 -1.32
CA ILE A 70 -1.24 11.07 -0.74
C ILE A 70 -1.17 10.85 0.76
N LEU A 71 -1.59 11.84 1.53
CA LEU A 71 -1.75 11.75 2.98
C LEU A 71 -3.21 11.88 3.38
N ARG A 72 -3.58 11.16 4.43
CA ARG A 72 -4.91 11.28 5.05
C ARG A 72 -4.87 12.39 6.09
N ASP A 73 -5.91 13.21 6.15
CA ASP A 73 -5.96 14.41 7.01
C ASP A 73 -5.90 14.09 8.52
N HIS A 74 -6.18 12.84 8.92
CA HIS A 74 -5.95 12.37 10.29
C HIS A 74 -4.46 12.18 10.66
N GLN A 75 -3.53 12.35 9.73
CA GLN A 75 -2.10 12.21 10.00
C GLN A 75 -1.56 13.44 10.73
N ALA A 76 -0.74 13.21 11.75
CA ALA A 76 -0.15 14.28 12.54
C ALA A 76 0.68 15.21 11.64
N LYS A 77 0.73 16.52 11.94
CA LYS A 77 1.55 17.52 11.22
C LYS A 77 3.02 17.08 11.04
N SER A 78 3.53 16.28 11.98
CA SER A 78 4.86 15.66 11.91
C SER A 78 5.05 14.74 10.70
N GLU A 79 4.02 13.95 10.34
CA GLU A 79 4.08 13.08 9.16
C GLU A 79 4.11 13.87 7.87
N VAL A 80 3.34 14.96 7.78
CA VAL A 80 3.36 15.88 6.63
C VAL A 80 4.76 16.45 6.41
N GLN A 81 5.41 16.94 7.48
CA GLN A 81 6.78 17.47 7.41
C GLN A 81 7.79 16.40 6.99
N LYS A 82 7.64 15.17 7.49
CA LYS A 82 8.48 14.03 7.10
C LYS A 82 8.36 13.74 5.60
N TRP A 83 7.14 13.71 5.06
CA TRP A 83 6.92 13.47 3.63
C TRP A 83 7.38 14.63 2.76
N ILE A 84 7.27 15.87 3.23
CA ILE A 84 7.89 17.03 2.59
C ILE A 84 9.41 16.83 2.47
N GLY A 85 10.08 16.41 3.55
CA GLY A 85 11.53 16.16 3.51
C GLY A 85 11.92 15.00 2.59
N ILE A 86 11.13 13.93 2.54
CA ILE A 86 11.39 12.77 1.67
C ILE A 86 11.19 13.13 0.19
N THR A 87 10.14 13.90 -0.12
CA THR A 87 9.77 14.27 -1.50
C THR A 87 10.56 15.48 -2.03
N GLN A 88 11.45 16.06 -1.23
CA GLN A 88 12.32 17.15 -1.65
C GLN A 88 13.34 16.68 -2.71
N ASP A 89 13.82 15.44 -2.59
CA ASP A 89 14.66 14.80 -3.61
C ASP A 89 13.78 13.98 -4.57
N LEU A 90 13.34 14.65 -5.64
CA LEU A 90 12.40 14.08 -6.60
C LEU A 90 12.98 12.86 -7.33
N GLU A 91 14.26 12.89 -7.70
CA GLU A 91 14.89 11.79 -8.45
C GLU A 91 14.96 10.53 -7.60
N LEU A 92 15.50 10.66 -6.38
CA LEU A 92 15.67 9.54 -5.47
C LEU A 92 14.31 8.97 -5.02
N PHE A 93 13.32 9.85 -4.84
CA PHE A 93 11.95 9.43 -4.53
C PHE A 93 11.29 8.69 -5.70
N ASN A 94 11.36 9.23 -6.92
CA ASN A 94 10.80 8.60 -8.11
C ASN A 94 11.45 7.23 -8.37
N ASP A 95 12.78 7.11 -8.26
CA ASP A 95 13.48 5.85 -8.45
C ASP A 95 12.99 4.77 -7.48
N ARG A 96 12.79 5.14 -6.21
CA ARG A 96 12.22 4.23 -5.21
C ARG A 96 10.80 3.79 -5.59
N MET A 97 9.94 4.72 -6.02
CA MET A 97 8.57 4.40 -6.43
C MET A 97 8.54 3.50 -7.68
N GLN A 98 9.41 3.76 -8.66
CA GLN A 98 9.54 2.93 -9.85
C GLN A 98 10.05 1.52 -9.51
N MET A 99 10.98 1.39 -8.55
CA MET A 99 11.39 0.07 -8.06
C MET A 99 10.24 -0.72 -7.45
N MET A 100 9.31 -0.05 -6.76
CA MET A 100 8.14 -0.68 -6.13
C MET A 100 7.06 -1.07 -7.15
N LEU A 101 6.91 -0.31 -8.23
CA LEU A 101 5.97 -0.62 -9.32
C LEU A 101 6.42 -1.78 -10.21
N LYS A 102 7.72 -2.07 -10.28
CA LYS A 102 8.24 -3.19 -11.07
C LYS A 102 7.92 -4.52 -10.38
N SER A 103 6.91 -5.24 -10.89
CA SER A 103 6.50 -6.55 -10.37
C SER A 103 7.66 -7.58 -10.33
N GLY A 104 8.58 -7.54 -11.29
CA GLY A 104 9.77 -8.39 -11.30
C GLY A 104 10.69 -8.21 -10.09
N ASN A 105 10.66 -7.02 -9.46
CA ASN A 105 11.46 -6.72 -8.29
C ASN A 105 10.81 -7.18 -6.98
N ALA A 106 9.51 -7.51 -6.98
CA ALA A 106 8.78 -7.83 -5.75
C ALA A 106 9.40 -9.04 -5.03
N ARG A 107 9.77 -10.09 -5.80
CA ARG A 107 10.41 -11.29 -5.25
C ARG A 107 11.77 -10.97 -4.63
N GLU A 108 12.58 -10.16 -5.30
CA GLU A 108 13.91 -9.81 -4.79
C GLU A 108 13.82 -8.86 -3.58
N ALA A 109 12.87 -7.92 -3.59
CA ALA A 109 12.60 -7.05 -2.46
C ALA A 109 12.15 -7.85 -1.22
N ALA A 110 11.26 -8.84 -1.41
CA ALA A 110 10.86 -9.77 -0.35
C ALA A 110 12.06 -10.57 0.18
N ARG A 111 12.88 -11.13 -0.72
CA ARG A 111 14.10 -11.86 -0.34
C ARG A 111 15.08 -11.02 0.47
N VAL A 112 15.33 -9.78 0.05
CA VAL A 112 16.22 -8.84 0.76
C VAL A 112 15.65 -8.50 2.14
N ARG A 113 14.32 -8.32 2.25
CA ARG A 113 13.63 -8.07 3.52
C ARG A 113 13.78 -9.26 4.47
N ASP A 114 13.55 -10.47 4.00
CA ASP A 114 13.68 -11.68 4.80
C ASP A 114 15.11 -11.81 5.34
N ILE A 115 16.11 -11.63 4.49
CA ILE A 115 17.53 -11.64 4.90
C ILE A 115 17.80 -10.57 5.96
N ALA A 116 17.23 -9.37 5.82
CA ALA A 116 17.40 -8.30 6.79
C ALA A 116 16.75 -8.65 8.14
N LEU A 117 15.53 -9.20 8.13
CA LEU A 117 14.83 -9.66 9.32
C LEU A 117 15.57 -10.79 10.03
N THR A 118 16.05 -11.79 9.28
CA THR A 118 16.91 -12.86 9.84
C THR A 118 18.17 -12.30 10.49
N LYS A 119 18.78 -11.25 9.93
CA LYS A 119 19.95 -10.58 10.55
C LYS A 119 19.60 -9.84 11.84
N ILE A 120 18.37 -9.33 11.96
CA ILE A 120 17.87 -8.66 13.18
C ILE A 120 17.54 -9.69 14.26
N GLU A 121 16.89 -10.80 13.91
CA GLU A 121 16.54 -11.89 14.83
C GLU A 121 17.78 -12.48 15.52
N ARG A 122 18.90 -12.57 14.79
CA ARG A 122 20.20 -13.00 15.34
C ARG A 122 20.78 -12.04 16.40
N LYS A 123 20.24 -10.83 16.56
CA LYS A 123 20.68 -9.81 17.53
C LYS A 123 19.64 -9.63 18.63
N PRO A 124 19.67 -10.43 19.72
CA PRO A 124 18.59 -10.47 20.71
C PRO A 124 18.27 -9.14 21.38
N ARG A 125 19.26 -8.24 21.55
CA ARG A 125 19.02 -6.89 22.11
C ARG A 125 18.19 -6.00 21.17
N PHE A 126 18.48 -6.04 19.88
CA PHE A 126 17.75 -5.27 18.87
C PHE A 126 16.34 -5.83 18.67
N PHE A 127 16.24 -7.16 18.58
CA PHE A 127 14.96 -7.85 18.46
C PHE A 127 14.02 -7.50 19.62
N ARG A 128 14.48 -7.59 20.87
CA ARG A 128 13.69 -7.19 22.05
C ARG A 128 13.22 -5.74 21.96
N LYS A 129 14.10 -4.81 21.56
CA LYS A 129 13.75 -3.39 21.41
C LYS A 129 12.64 -3.18 20.36
N LEU A 130 12.69 -3.90 19.24
CA LEU A 130 11.65 -3.86 18.21
C LEU A 130 10.32 -4.41 18.74
N CYS A 131 10.32 -5.59 19.36
CA CYS A 131 9.12 -6.18 19.96
C CYS A 131 8.50 -5.27 21.03
N SER A 132 9.31 -4.60 21.86
CA SER A 132 8.82 -3.67 22.87
C SER A 132 8.19 -2.40 22.28
N SER A 133 8.63 -1.97 21.09
CA SER A 133 8.05 -0.82 20.38
C SER A 133 6.73 -1.16 19.69
N TYR A 134 6.53 -2.43 19.35
CA TYR A 134 5.28 -2.91 18.79
C TYR A 134 4.21 -2.93 19.88
N LYS A 135 3.36 -1.90 19.88
CA LYS A 135 2.10 -1.95 20.60
C LYS A 135 1.14 -2.73 19.70
N PRO A 136 0.78 -3.99 20.05
CA PRO A 136 -0.28 -4.65 19.31
C PRO A 136 -1.46 -3.69 19.36
N LYS A 137 -2.01 -3.35 18.19
CA LYS A 137 -3.36 -2.80 18.16
C LYS A 137 -4.19 -3.90 18.77
N ILE A 138 -4.57 -3.72 20.03
CA ILE A 138 -5.65 -4.49 20.63
C ILE A 138 -6.82 -4.08 19.76
N VAL A 139 -7.05 -4.84 18.69
CA VAL A 139 -8.34 -4.85 18.04
C VAL A 139 -9.23 -5.29 19.19
N GLU A 140 -10.07 -4.39 19.67
CA GLU A 140 -11.23 -4.72 20.49
C GLU A 140 -12.05 -5.66 19.64
N THR A 141 -11.60 -6.90 19.60
CA THR A 141 -12.34 -8.02 19.11
C THR A 141 -13.39 -8.09 20.19
N GLU A 142 -14.61 -7.64 19.86
CA GLU A 142 -15.78 -7.93 20.67
C GLU A 142 -15.58 -9.36 21.14
N SER A 143 -15.43 -9.54 22.44
CA SER A 143 -15.12 -10.82 23.04
C SER A 143 -16.34 -11.69 22.80
N THR A 144 -16.41 -12.26 21.60
CA THR A 144 -17.21 -13.44 21.34
C THR A 144 -16.63 -14.44 22.32
N ALA A 145 -17.38 -14.69 23.39
CA ALA A 145 -17.05 -15.77 24.30
C ALA A 145 -16.84 -16.98 23.39
N ILE A 146 -15.62 -17.52 23.39
CA ILE A 146 -15.36 -18.76 22.68
C ILE A 146 -16.37 -19.73 23.27
N ASN A 147 -17.34 -20.17 22.45
CA ASN A 147 -18.34 -21.09 22.91
C ASN A 147 -17.64 -22.43 23.11
N ILE A 148 -17.15 -22.65 24.34
CA ILE A 148 -16.47 -23.89 24.75
C ILE A 148 -17.50 -24.91 25.25
N ASP A 149 -18.80 -24.64 25.11
CA ASP A 149 -19.86 -25.60 25.41
C ASP A 149 -19.95 -26.63 24.29
N PHE A 150 -18.90 -27.44 24.18
CA PHE A 150 -18.92 -28.68 23.41
C PHE A 150 -19.43 -29.77 24.33
N PHE A 151 -20.48 -30.46 23.90
CA PHE A 151 -20.92 -31.66 24.59
C PHE A 151 -19.82 -32.72 24.48
N PRO A 152 -19.48 -33.43 25.57
CA PRO A 152 -18.56 -34.56 25.49
C PRO A 152 -19.16 -35.61 24.54
N LEU A 153 -18.43 -35.89 23.47
CA LEU A 153 -18.81 -36.94 22.52
C LEU A 153 -18.46 -38.30 23.14
N GLU A 154 -19.42 -39.22 23.17
CA GLU A 154 -19.22 -40.60 23.66
C GLU A 154 -18.35 -41.42 22.69
N GLU A 155 -18.31 -41.02 21.41
CA GLU A 155 -17.56 -41.68 20.35
C GLU A 155 -16.83 -40.65 19.47
N PRO A 156 -15.67 -41.00 18.89
CA PRO A 156 -14.96 -40.12 17.97
C PRO A 156 -15.81 -39.84 16.72
N ALA A 157 -15.76 -38.62 16.20
CA ALA A 157 -16.40 -38.28 14.93
C ALA A 157 -15.77 -39.13 13.80
N CYS A 158 -16.58 -39.99 13.18
CA CYS A 158 -16.17 -40.78 12.01
C CYS A 158 -16.51 -40.10 10.68
N ASP A 159 -17.16 -38.94 10.71
CA ASP A 159 -17.46 -38.19 9.50
C ASP A 159 -16.15 -37.69 8.87
N PRO A 160 -15.99 -37.83 7.54
CA PRO A 160 -14.83 -37.29 6.85
C PRO A 160 -14.82 -35.77 7.05
N LEU A 161 -13.61 -35.22 7.31
CA LEU A 161 -13.43 -33.78 7.34
C LEU A 161 -13.93 -33.19 6.01
N PRO A 162 -14.59 -32.01 6.04
CA PRO A 162 -14.96 -31.32 4.82
C PRO A 162 -13.75 -31.23 3.89
N THR A 163 -13.90 -31.74 2.67
CA THR A 163 -12.88 -31.59 1.64
C THR A 163 -12.83 -30.12 1.25
N PHE A 164 -11.84 -29.38 1.76
CA PHE A 164 -11.60 -27.99 1.34
C PHE A 164 -11.23 -27.88 -0.15
N PHE A 165 -10.96 -29.01 -0.79
CA PHE A 165 -10.64 -29.14 -2.19
C PHE A 165 -11.69 -30.05 -2.83
N ASP A 166 -12.89 -29.53 -3.04
CA ASP A 166 -13.80 -30.16 -3.97
C ASP A 166 -13.12 -30.14 -5.35
N TYR A 167 -12.74 -31.32 -5.83
CA TYR A 167 -12.38 -31.53 -7.22
C TYR A 167 -13.67 -31.56 -8.05
N ASP A 168 -14.40 -30.44 -8.04
CA ASP A 168 -15.47 -30.26 -9.01
C ASP A 168 -14.84 -30.32 -10.39
N THR A 169 -15.24 -31.35 -11.10
CA THR A 169 -14.67 -31.81 -12.36
C THR A 169 -15.21 -30.96 -13.50
N ASP A 170 -15.22 -29.64 -13.33
CA ASP A 170 -15.68 -28.64 -14.32
C ASP A 170 -14.82 -27.37 -14.23
N PHE A 171 -13.49 -27.52 -14.36
CA PHE A 171 -12.59 -26.40 -14.70
C PHE A 171 -12.75 -26.01 -16.17
N GLN A 172 -13.93 -25.53 -16.55
CA GLN A 172 -14.10 -24.66 -17.72
C GLN A 172 -14.65 -23.31 -17.29
N GLN A 173 -13.68 -22.40 -17.12
CA GLN A 173 -13.71 -20.96 -17.33
C GLN A 173 -13.22 -20.20 -16.10
N VAL A 174 -11.89 -20.14 -15.99
CA VAL A 174 -11.22 -19.10 -15.21
C VAL A 174 -11.73 -17.75 -15.75
N PRO A 175 -12.33 -16.89 -14.92
CA PRO A 175 -12.74 -15.56 -15.35
C PRO A 175 -11.52 -14.84 -15.89
N LYS A 176 -11.58 -14.42 -17.16
CA LYS A 176 -10.57 -13.54 -17.74
C LYS A 176 -10.55 -12.26 -16.91
N MET A 177 -9.56 -12.13 -16.01
CA MET A 177 -9.29 -10.86 -15.35
C MET A 177 -9.00 -9.84 -16.44
N THR A 178 -9.90 -8.88 -16.58
CA THR A 178 -9.71 -7.74 -17.48
C THR A 178 -8.51 -6.96 -16.99
N ASN A 179 -7.67 -6.56 -17.96
CA ASN A 179 -6.38 -5.87 -17.79
C ASN A 179 -6.50 -4.49 -17.11
N ASN A 180 -6.93 -4.44 -15.86
CA ASN A 180 -6.79 -3.28 -15.02
C ASN A 180 -5.58 -3.51 -14.11
N GLU A 181 -4.68 -2.53 -14.17
CA GLU A 181 -3.31 -2.53 -13.68
C GLU A 181 -3.14 -3.10 -12.25
N PRO A 182 -1.99 -3.73 -11.94
CA PRO A 182 -1.77 -4.35 -10.65
C PRO A 182 -1.86 -3.32 -9.52
N ILE A 183 -2.86 -3.49 -8.64
CA ILE A 183 -2.90 -2.83 -7.35
C ILE A 183 -1.89 -3.57 -6.47
N ILE A 184 -0.69 -3.00 -6.33
CA ILE A 184 0.35 -3.56 -5.46
C ILE A 184 0.09 -3.00 -4.06
N ALA A 185 -0.29 -3.89 -3.13
CA ALA A 185 -0.31 -3.55 -1.71
C ALA A 185 1.12 -3.26 -1.26
N VAL A 186 1.31 -2.10 -0.66
CA VAL A 186 2.60 -1.60 -0.20
C VAL A 186 2.60 -1.58 1.31
N ASP A 187 3.37 -2.50 1.90
CA ASP A 187 3.71 -2.44 3.31
C ASP A 187 4.47 -1.14 3.61
N SER A 188 4.15 -0.53 4.75
CA SER A 188 4.75 0.70 5.27
C SER A 188 6.26 0.77 4.99
N VAL A 189 6.68 1.75 4.19
CA VAL A 189 8.09 2.16 4.12
C VAL A 189 8.40 2.85 5.44
N GLU A 190 8.78 2.07 6.45
CA GLU A 190 9.46 2.64 7.61
C GLU A 190 10.80 3.21 7.12
N PRO A 191 11.11 4.49 7.38
CA PRO A 191 12.44 4.98 7.10
C PRO A 191 13.41 4.16 7.95
N PHE A 192 14.42 3.58 7.30
CA PHE A 192 15.58 3.05 7.99
C PHE A 192 16.04 4.10 9.00
N LEU A 193 15.84 3.80 10.29
CA LEU A 193 16.43 4.54 11.39
C LEU A 193 17.93 4.60 11.09
N LYS A 194 18.44 5.80 10.78
CA LYS A 194 19.88 6.01 10.76
C LYS A 194 20.41 5.68 12.17
N PRO A 195 21.56 5.01 12.27
CA PRO A 195 22.16 4.62 13.53
C PRO A 195 22.44 5.80 14.45
#